data_AF-A0A382VBT5-F1
#
_entry.id   AF-A0A382VBT5-F1
#
_cell.length_a   1.000
_cell.length_b   1.000
_cell.length_c   1.000
_cell.angle_alpha   90.00
_cell.angle_beta   90.00
_cell.angle_gamma   90.00
#
_symmetry.space_group_name_H-M   'P 1'
#
loop_
_entity.id
_entity.type
_entity.pdbx_description
1 polymer ?
#
loop_
_entity_poly.entity_id
_entity_poly.type
_entity_poly.pdbx_seq_one_letter_code
_entity_poly.pdbx_strand_id
1 'polypeptide(L)'
;VSLEAVAELLEHVPEDMTATVRAGMTLAEFQSHLGKANQWLPVDLTQPETVTIGELLASNLNGPRRFGFGTIRNWLIGLAVVLPDGRLIRNGGKGGKNVAG
;
A
#
# COMPACT_ATOMS: atom_id res chain seq x y z
N VAL A 1 13.61 -10.41 -7.30
CA VAL A 1 14.13 -9.90 -6.01
C VAL A 1 13.01 -10.06 -5.01
N SER A 2 13.17 -10.87 -3.95
CA SER A 2 12.15 -10.95 -2.88
C SER A 2 12.26 -9.71 -1.99
N LEU A 3 11.11 -9.19 -1.56
CA LEU A 3 11.00 -8.02 -0.68
C LEU A 3 10.56 -8.39 0.73
N GLU A 4 10.31 -9.67 1.01
CA GLU A 4 9.77 -10.16 2.30
C GLU A 4 10.64 -9.76 3.50
N ALA A 5 11.98 -9.71 3.31
CA ALA A 5 12.92 -9.24 4.34
C ALA A 5 12.75 -7.75 4.70
N VAL A 6 11.92 -7.01 3.96
CA VAL A 6 11.70 -5.57 4.07
C VAL A 6 10.20 -5.33 4.34
N ALA A 7 9.70 -5.97 5.39
CA ALA A 7 8.30 -5.92 5.86
C ALA A 7 8.18 -5.10 7.14
N GLU A 8 8.00 -3.78 7.00
CA GLU A 8 7.89 -2.85 8.14
C GLU A 8 6.82 -1.78 7.86
N LEU A 9 5.97 -1.51 8.85
CA LEU A 9 5.11 -0.33 8.87
C LEU A 9 5.95 0.87 9.28
N LEU A 10 6.12 1.84 8.39
CA LEU A 10 6.91 3.03 8.67
C LEU A 10 6.12 4.07 9.44
N GLU A 11 4.84 4.24 9.12
CA GLU A 11 3.98 5.24 9.74
C GLU A 11 2.50 4.90 9.54
N HIS A 12 1.67 5.19 10.55
CA HIS A 12 0.22 5.19 10.45
C HIS A 12 -0.30 6.41 11.20
N VAL A 13 -0.98 7.31 10.49
CA VAL A 13 -1.59 8.53 11.04
C VAL A 13 -3.11 8.37 10.87
N PRO A 14 -3.82 7.81 11.87
CA PRO A 14 -5.24 7.50 11.75
C PRO A 14 -6.11 8.73 11.46
N GLU A 15 -5.76 9.88 12.02
CA GLU A 15 -6.48 11.14 11.88
C GLU A 15 -6.51 11.61 10.41
N ASP A 16 -5.43 11.33 9.67
CA ASP A 16 -5.29 11.68 8.26
C ASP A 16 -5.75 10.54 7.33
N MET A 17 -6.15 9.38 7.87
CA MET A 17 -6.40 8.15 7.11
C MET A 17 -5.23 7.77 6.19
N THR A 18 -3.99 7.99 6.64
CA THR A 18 -2.79 7.65 5.87
C THR A 18 -1.93 6.62 6.59
N ALA A 19 -1.35 5.71 5.82
CA ALA A 19 -0.31 4.81 6.29
C ALA A 19 0.78 4.67 5.24
N THR A 20 2.00 4.45 5.70
CA THR A 20 3.18 4.24 4.87
C THR A 20 3.86 2.96 5.33
N VAL A 21 4.06 2.05 4.39
CA VAL A 21 4.50 0.69 4.64
C VAL A 21 5.54 0.29 3.60
N ARG A 22 6.48 -0.56 3.99
CA ARG A 22 7.42 -1.15 3.03
C ARG A 22 6.75 -2.25 2.22
N ALA A 23 7.17 -2.38 0.96
CA ALA A 23 6.55 -3.27 -0.02
C ALA A 23 6.54 -4.76 0.38
N GLY A 24 7.41 -5.20 1.29
CA GLY A 24 7.48 -6.59 1.74
C GLY A 24 6.39 -7.01 2.73
N MET A 25 5.68 -6.07 3.37
CA MET A 25 4.63 -6.42 4.34
C MET A 25 3.45 -7.09 3.62
N THR A 26 2.88 -8.12 4.24
CA THR A 26 1.68 -8.79 3.69
C THR A 26 0.44 -7.90 3.85
N LEU A 27 -0.57 -8.11 2.99
CA LEU A 27 -1.85 -7.41 3.12
C LEU A 27 -2.51 -7.74 4.48
N ALA A 28 -2.42 -8.98 4.94
CA ALA A 28 -2.97 -9.39 6.23
C ALA A 28 -2.30 -8.68 7.42
N GLU A 29 -0.97 -8.58 7.44
CA GLU A 29 -0.25 -7.83 8.48
C GLU A 29 -0.59 -6.35 8.43
N PHE A 30 -0.62 -5.75 7.24
CA PHE A 30 -0.98 -4.35 7.08
C PHE A 30 -2.39 -4.06 7.59
N GLN A 31 -3.36 -4.91 7.24
CA GLN A 31 -4.73 -4.86 7.78
C GLN A 31 -4.77 -4.96 9.31
N SER A 32 -3.96 -5.85 9.91
CA SER A 32 -3.87 -5.99 11.36
C SER A 32 -3.36 -4.71 12.02
N HIS A 33 -2.37 -4.05 11.43
CA HIS A 33 -1.87 -2.76 11.90
C HIS A 33 -2.93 -1.67 11.85
N LEU A 34 -3.63 -1.52 10.72
CA LEU A 34 -4.70 -0.53 10.57
C LEU A 34 -5.86 -0.80 11.56
N GLY A 35 -6.16 -2.08 11.81
CA GLY A 35 -7.21 -2.51 12.72
C GLY A 35 -7.02 -2.03 14.17
N LYS A 36 -5.78 -1.74 14.59
CA LYS A 36 -5.49 -1.16 15.92
C LYS A 36 -6.15 0.22 16.10
N ALA A 37 -6.42 0.93 15.01
CA ALA A 37 -7.13 2.21 15.01
C ALA A 37 -8.57 2.09 14.48
N ASN A 38 -9.14 0.88 14.42
CA ASN A 38 -10.44 0.59 13.79
C ASN A 38 -10.53 1.01 12.31
N GLN A 39 -9.40 0.98 11.59
CA GLN A 39 -9.31 1.31 10.18
C GLN A 39 -8.97 0.09 9.35
N TRP A 40 -9.23 0.17 8.05
CA TRP A 40 -8.95 -0.91 7.10
C TRP A 40 -8.75 -0.33 5.69
N LEU A 41 -7.92 -1.00 4.88
CA LEU A 41 -7.80 -0.76 3.45
C LEU A 41 -8.85 -1.63 2.74
N PRO A 42 -9.67 -1.09 1.82
CA PRO A 42 -10.79 -1.83 1.26
C PRO A 42 -10.40 -2.73 0.08
N VAL A 43 -9.52 -3.68 0.37
CA VAL A 43 -9.05 -4.72 -0.55
C VAL A 43 -9.33 -6.09 0.04
N ASP A 44 -10.09 -6.91 -0.67
CA ASP A 44 -10.57 -8.23 -0.24
C ASP A 44 -10.05 -9.34 -1.17
N LEU A 45 -8.79 -9.72 -0.98
CA LEU A 45 -8.20 -10.87 -1.67
C LEU A 45 -8.57 -12.19 -0.99
N THR A 46 -8.52 -13.29 -1.75
CA THR A 46 -8.76 -14.65 -1.23
C THR A 46 -7.64 -15.17 -0.32
N GLN A 47 -6.41 -14.67 -0.48
CA GLN A 47 -5.22 -15.07 0.30
C GLN A 47 -4.40 -13.84 0.71
N PRO A 48 -4.92 -12.96 1.60
CA PRO A 48 -4.23 -11.73 1.99
C PRO A 48 -2.92 -11.97 2.77
N GLU A 49 -2.73 -13.15 3.35
CA GLU A 49 -1.55 -13.56 4.11
C GLU A 49 -0.35 -13.94 3.24
N THR A 50 -0.56 -14.24 1.96
CA THR A 50 0.51 -14.62 1.02
C THR A 50 0.89 -13.50 0.07
N VAL A 51 0.09 -12.43 -0.01
CA VAL A 51 0.30 -11.33 -0.95
C VAL A 51 0.92 -10.14 -0.25
N THR A 52 2.11 -9.74 -0.70
CA THR A 52 2.78 -8.52 -0.21
C THR A 52 2.16 -7.25 -0.80
N ILE A 53 2.32 -6.11 -0.13
CA ILE A 53 1.90 -4.79 -0.66
C ILE A 53 2.57 -4.50 -2.01
N GLY A 54 3.82 -4.91 -2.19
CA GLY A 54 4.56 -4.78 -3.44
C GLY A 54 3.90 -5.55 -4.59
N GLU A 55 3.57 -6.82 -4.37
CA GLU A 55 2.88 -7.65 -5.36
C GLU A 55 1.46 -7.17 -5.66
N LEU A 56 0.72 -6.80 -4.61
CA LEU A 56 -0.61 -6.19 -4.71
C LEU A 56 -0.59 -4.99 -5.66
N LEU A 57 0.39 -4.08 -5.51
CA LEU A 57 0.53 -2.90 -6.35
C LEU A 57 1.06 -3.23 -7.76
N ALA A 58 2.10 -4.07 -7.86
CA ALA A 58 2.73 -4.44 -9.13
C ALA A 58 1.75 -5.13 -10.08
N SER A 59 0.91 -6.02 -9.54
CA SER A 59 -0.08 -6.80 -10.30
C SER A 59 -1.47 -6.15 -10.31
N ASN A 60 -1.65 -4.99 -9.67
CA ASN A 60 -2.95 -4.33 -9.50
C ASN A 60 -4.04 -5.32 -9.06
N LEU A 61 -3.77 -6.09 -8.01
CA LEU A 61 -4.70 -7.09 -7.49
C LEU A 61 -5.87 -6.40 -6.80
N ASN A 62 -7.08 -6.88 -7.06
CA ASN A 62 -8.30 -6.28 -6.55
C ASN A 62 -9.32 -7.39 -6.28
N GLY A 63 -10.06 -7.24 -5.17
CA GLY A 63 -11.18 -8.12 -4.84
C GLY A 63 -12.55 -7.55 -5.25
N PRO A 64 -13.64 -8.29 -4.98
CA PRO A 64 -15.01 -7.87 -5.25
C PRO A 64 -15.38 -6.49 -4.69
N ARG A 65 -14.83 -6.05 -3.54
CA ARG A 65 -15.12 -4.72 -2.97
C ARG A 65 -14.75 -3.57 -3.89
N ARG A 66 -13.95 -3.80 -4.94
CA ARG A 66 -13.60 -2.76 -5.92
C ARG A 66 -14.79 -2.09 -6.58
N PHE A 67 -15.93 -2.78 -6.68
CA PHE A 67 -17.15 -2.21 -7.26
C PHE A 67 -17.76 -1.09 -6.39
N GLY A 68 -17.52 -1.10 -5.07
CA GLY A 68 -17.98 -0.07 -4.15
C GLY A 68 -16.88 0.89 -3.66
N PHE A 69 -15.64 0.43 -3.58
CA PHE A 69 -14.52 1.16 -2.96
C PHE A 69 -13.39 1.53 -3.94
N GLY A 70 -13.55 1.20 -5.23
CA GLY A 70 -12.52 1.42 -6.23
C GLY A 70 -11.36 0.41 -6.14
N THR A 71 -10.36 0.62 -6.98
CA THR A 71 -9.19 -0.27 -7.07
C THR A 71 -8.10 0.12 -6.07
N ILE A 72 -7.13 -0.75 -5.84
CA ILE A 72 -5.95 -0.44 -5.00
C ILE A 72 -5.26 0.88 -5.41
N ARG A 73 -5.26 1.22 -6.70
CA ARG A 73 -4.68 2.47 -7.20
C ARG A 73 -5.42 3.71 -6.70
N ASN A 74 -6.72 3.61 -6.41
CA ASN A 74 -7.48 4.72 -5.84
C ASN A 74 -7.06 5.04 -4.40
N TRP A 75 -6.43 4.08 -3.72
CA TRP A 75 -5.94 4.22 -2.35
C TRP A 75 -4.44 4.53 -2.27
N LEU A 76 -3.75 4.55 -3.41
CA LEU A 76 -2.33 4.87 -3.48
C LEU A 76 -2.13 6.39 -3.62
N ILE A 77 -1.64 7.03 -2.57
CA ILE A 77 -1.33 8.48 -2.56
C ILE A 77 0.14 8.80 -2.86
N GLY A 78 1.03 7.79 -2.81
CA GLY A 78 2.43 7.93 -3.15
C GLY A 78 3.18 6.59 -3.10
N LEU A 79 4.31 6.53 -3.82
CA LEU A 79 5.16 5.34 -3.93
C LEU A 79 6.63 5.74 -4.14
N ALA A 80 7.53 4.95 -3.57
CA ALA A 80 8.96 5.01 -3.88
C ALA A 80 9.40 3.72 -4.57
N VAL A 81 10.12 3.82 -5.69
CA VAL A 81 10.56 2.68 -6.52
C VAL A 81 12.03 2.83 -6.87
N VAL A 82 12.77 1.72 -6.81
CA VAL A 82 14.16 1.66 -7.31
C VAL A 82 14.14 1.18 -8.76
N LEU A 83 14.72 1.97 -9.66
CA LEU A 83 14.86 1.65 -11.07
C LEU A 83 16.00 0.65 -11.35
N PRO A 84 16.06 0.02 -12.53
CA PRO A 84 17.14 -0.90 -12.90
C PRO A 84 18.55 -0.30 -12.86
N ASP A 85 18.67 1.01 -13.02
CA ASP A 85 19.94 1.75 -12.91
C ASP A 85 20.29 2.16 -11.46
N GLY A 86 19.51 1.69 -10.48
CA GLY A 86 19.73 1.95 -9.06
C GLY A 86 19.15 3.27 -8.55
N ARG A 87 18.56 4.11 -9.42
CA ARG A 87 17.95 5.37 -8.97
C ARG A 87 16.67 5.12 -8.18
N LEU A 88 16.54 5.81 -7.04
CA LEU A 88 15.29 5.86 -6.27
C LEU A 88 14.42 7.00 -6.80
N ILE A 89 13.24 6.68 -7.30
CA ILE A 89 12.21 7.65 -7.68
C ILE A 89 11.10 7.64 -6.65
N ARG A 90 10.59 8.83 -6.32
CA ARG A 90 9.41 9.02 -5.48
C ARG A 90 8.35 9.76 -6.28
N ASN A 91 7.12 9.27 -6.23
CA ASN A 91 5.96 9.91 -6.82
C ASN A 91 4.84 10.00 -5.79
N GLY A 92 4.05 11.07 -5.82
CA GLY A 92 3.01 11.32 -4.83
C GLY A 92 3.56 11.68 -3.44
N GLY A 93 2.68 11.69 -2.43
CA GLY A 93 3.04 12.02 -1.05
C GLY A 93 1.83 12.48 -0.23
N LYS A 94 2.00 12.52 1.10
CA LYS A 94 0.93 12.82 2.07
C LYS A 94 0.31 14.23 1.98
N GLY A 95 0.82 15.10 1.10
CA GLY A 95 0.22 16.40 0.86
C GLY A 95 -1.04 16.28 0.01
N GLY A 96 -2.22 16.51 0.59
CA GLY A 96 -3.53 16.50 -0.09
C GLY A 96 -3.71 17.50 -1.23
N LYS A 97 -2.65 18.24 -1.59
CA LYS A 97 -2.52 19.05 -2.79
C LYS A 97 -1.25 18.62 -3.51
N ASN A 98 -1.35 17.61 -4.37
CA ASN A 98 -0.26 17.29 -5.29
C ASN A 98 -0.68 17.74 -6.69
N VAL A 99 -0.13 18.89 -7.12
CA VAL A 99 -0.36 19.52 -8.43
C VAL A 99 0.94 19.45 -9.25
N ALA A 100 1.57 18.28 -9.26
CA ALA A 100 2.74 18.01 -10.09
C ALA A 100 2.29 17.17 -11.29
N GLY A 101 1.93 17.87 -12.36
CA GLY A 101 1.90 17.35 -13.73
C GLY A 101 3.15 17.78 -14.47
#